data_AF-A0A6L9KPC0-F1
#
_entry.id   AF-A0A6L9KPC0-F1
#
_cell.length_a   1.000
_cell.length_b   1.000
_cell.length_c   1.000
_cell.angle_alpha   90.00
_cell.angle_beta   90.00
_cell.angle_gamma   90.00
#
_symmetry.space_group_name_H-M   'P 1'
#
loop_
_entity.id
_entity.type
_entity.pdbx_description
1 polymer ?
#
loop_
_entity_poly.entity_id
_entity_poly.type
_entity_poly.pdbx_seq_one_letter_code
_entity_poly.pdbx_strand_id
1 'polypeptide(L)'
;MRTHHHQRGFTLVELIMVIVIMGVIGATVAVFMKSPIDAYFDTARRSGIADVADTTVRRMARDIRKALPNSIRLSGTSCIEFIPTRTGGRYRAQDIAAGDETSLKFDAADLSFNMLGLNSALPTDQQIRPNDVVAVYNLGIAGSDTYAGDNTAVISSVVDGTETIVNMLSNTTKFPLASGSNRFHVIPGDEKIVSYLCSGGKLYRNANYAYSPSCPAPTVGTTPLIANEATCNFSYSAADIRNGLVQLQLTFTNSGETVSIYHEVHVNNTP
;
A
#
# COMPACT_ATOMS: atom_id res chain seq x y z
N MET A 1 -30.37 -78.34 35.75
CA MET A 1 -30.67 -77.96 34.35
C MET A 1 -29.64 -76.94 33.90
N ARG A 2 -28.66 -77.35 33.08
CA ARG A 2 -27.68 -76.45 32.45
C ARG A 2 -27.86 -76.59 30.94
N THR A 3 -28.41 -75.57 30.31
CA THR A 3 -28.56 -75.48 28.86
C THR A 3 -27.19 -75.19 28.26
N HIS A 4 -26.61 -76.18 27.56
CA HIS A 4 -25.41 -75.96 26.75
C HIS A 4 -25.79 -75.16 25.51
N HIS A 5 -25.47 -73.87 25.50
CA HIS A 5 -25.47 -73.06 24.28
C HIS A 5 -24.36 -73.58 23.35
N HIS A 6 -24.74 -74.22 22.25
CA HIS A 6 -23.82 -74.44 21.14
C HIS A 6 -23.41 -73.08 20.57
N GLN A 7 -22.14 -72.71 20.69
CA GLN A 7 -21.58 -71.60 19.93
C GLN A 7 -21.63 -71.99 18.45
N ARG A 8 -22.49 -71.33 17.67
CA ARG A 8 -22.52 -71.46 16.21
C ARG A 8 -21.33 -70.69 15.66
N GLY A 9 -20.34 -71.39 15.11
CA GLY A 9 -19.25 -70.78 14.36
C GLY A 9 -19.73 -70.26 13.00
N PHE A 10 -19.09 -69.20 12.50
CA PHE A 10 -19.32 -68.65 11.16
C PHE A 10 -18.85 -69.62 10.07
N THR A 11 -19.58 -69.69 8.95
CA THR A 11 -19.15 -70.50 7.80
C THR A 11 -18.17 -69.72 6.92
N LEU A 12 -17.28 -70.42 6.22
CA LEU A 12 -16.33 -69.80 5.28
C LEU A 12 -17.05 -69.01 4.17
N VAL A 13 -18.21 -69.49 3.73
CA VAL A 13 -19.05 -68.79 2.73
C VAL A 13 -19.60 -67.48 3.29
N GLU A 14 -20.03 -67.47 4.55
CA GLU A 14 -20.53 -66.28 5.22
C GLU A 14 -19.44 -65.21 5.37
N LEU A 15 -18.21 -65.60 5.72
CA LEU A 15 -17.06 -64.70 5.77
C LEU A 15 -16.73 -64.10 4.39
N ILE A 16 -16.72 -64.93 3.34
CA ILE A 16 -16.47 -64.46 1.96
C ILE A 16 -17.54 -63.47 1.53
N MET A 17 -18.82 -63.75 1.78
CA MET A 17 -19.90 -62.81 1.45
C MET A 17 -19.74 -61.47 2.17
N VAL A 18 -19.38 -61.47 3.45
CA VAL A 18 -19.14 -60.22 4.21
C VAL A 18 -18.01 -59.41 3.61
N ILE A 19 -16.87 -60.04 3.27
CA ILE A 19 -15.73 -59.33 2.67
C ILE A 19 -16.10 -58.74 1.31
N VAL A 20 -16.81 -59.49 0.47
CA VAL A 20 -17.27 -59.01 -0.85
C VAL A 20 -18.24 -57.85 -0.71
N ILE A 21 -19.24 -57.96 0.17
CA ILE A 21 -20.22 -56.90 0.41
C ILE A 21 -19.56 -55.65 0.98
N MET A 22 -18.64 -55.79 1.96
CA MET A 22 -17.86 -54.66 2.47
C MET A 22 -17.00 -54.01 1.39
N GLY A 23 -16.42 -54.79 0.49
CA GLY A 23 -15.64 -54.26 -0.64
C GLY A 23 -16.50 -53.41 -1.58
N VAL A 24 -17.69 -53.89 -1.95
CA VAL A 24 -18.62 -53.16 -2.83
C VAL A 24 -19.13 -51.88 -2.16
N ILE A 25 -19.55 -51.96 -0.89
CA ILE A 25 -20.02 -50.79 -0.14
C ILE A 25 -18.89 -49.78 0.08
N GLY A 26 -17.68 -50.25 0.42
CA GLY A 26 -16.52 -49.39 0.59
C GLY A 26 -16.17 -48.64 -0.68
N ALA A 27 -16.21 -49.31 -1.84
CA ALA A 27 -15.95 -48.68 -3.13
C ALA A 27 -17.00 -47.61 -3.49
N THR A 28 -18.29 -47.87 -3.25
CA THR A 28 -19.34 -46.87 -3.53
C THR A 28 -19.20 -45.67 -2.61
N VAL A 29 -19.00 -45.89 -1.30
CA VAL A 29 -18.78 -44.80 -0.33
C VAL A 29 -17.57 -43.95 -0.68
N ALA A 30 -16.46 -44.57 -1.12
CA ALA A 30 -15.26 -43.84 -1.51
C ALA A 30 -15.50 -42.88 -2.69
N VAL A 31 -16.25 -43.33 -3.71
CA VAL A 31 -16.60 -42.49 -4.87
C VAL A 31 -17.50 -41.31 -4.45
N PHE A 32 -18.48 -41.56 -3.58
CA PHE A 32 -19.37 -40.50 -3.10
C PHE A 32 -18.69 -39.51 -2.14
N MET A 33 -17.68 -39.95 -1.37
CA MET A 33 -16.94 -39.10 -0.43
C MET A 33 -15.90 -38.22 -1.11
N LYS A 34 -15.33 -38.65 -2.24
CA LYS A 34 -14.31 -37.88 -2.96
C LYS A 34 -14.79 -36.49 -3.36
N SER A 35 -15.98 -36.39 -3.96
CA SER A 35 -16.50 -35.13 -4.49
C SER A 35 -16.73 -34.05 -3.40
N PRO A 36 -17.40 -34.34 -2.26
CA PRO A 36 -17.51 -33.39 -1.15
C PRO A 36 -16.17 -32.96 -0.56
N ILE A 37 -15.18 -33.86 -0.50
CA ILE A 37 -13.84 -33.55 0.01
C ILE A 37 -13.10 -32.62 -0.95
N ASP A 38 -13.09 -32.94 -2.25
CA ASP A 38 -12.46 -32.10 -3.28
C ASP A 38 -13.13 -30.71 -3.31
N ALA A 39 -14.47 -30.65 -3.28
CA ALA A 39 -15.23 -29.41 -3.23
C ALA A 39 -14.93 -28.56 -1.98
N TYR A 40 -14.69 -29.20 -0.83
CA TYR A 40 -14.27 -28.51 0.39
C TYR A 40 -12.90 -27.84 0.22
N PHE A 41 -11.92 -28.56 -0.34
CA PHE A 41 -10.57 -28.00 -0.57
C PHE A 41 -10.56 -26.90 -1.61
N ASP A 42 -11.33 -27.03 -2.70
CA ASP A 42 -11.45 -25.99 -3.73
C ASP A 42 -12.14 -24.74 -3.17
N THR A 43 -13.18 -24.92 -2.34
CA THR A 43 -13.81 -23.79 -1.64
C THR A 43 -12.84 -23.08 -0.71
N ALA A 44 -12.06 -23.84 0.08
CA ALA A 44 -11.06 -23.28 0.98
C ALA A 44 -9.95 -22.53 0.22
N ARG A 45 -9.48 -23.07 -0.90
CA ARG A 45 -8.48 -22.45 -1.77
C ARG A 45 -8.98 -21.13 -2.34
N ARG A 46 -10.18 -21.13 -2.92
CA ARG A 46 -10.80 -19.94 -3.50
C ARG A 46 -11.01 -18.84 -2.47
N SER A 47 -11.43 -19.21 -1.25
CA SER A 47 -11.54 -18.27 -0.14
C SER A 47 -10.19 -17.65 0.21
N GLY A 48 -9.13 -18.46 0.32
CA GLY A 48 -7.78 -17.98 0.63
C GLY A 48 -7.23 -17.00 -0.43
N ILE A 49 -7.44 -17.29 -1.72
CA ILE A 49 -7.03 -16.38 -2.81
C ILE A 49 -7.82 -15.06 -2.72
N ALA A 50 -9.13 -15.13 -2.51
CA ALA A 50 -9.98 -13.95 -2.39
C ALA A 50 -9.56 -13.05 -1.21
N ASP A 51 -9.24 -13.63 -0.06
CA ASP A 51 -8.78 -12.90 1.12
C ASP A 51 -7.43 -12.21 0.89
N VAL A 52 -6.47 -12.91 0.27
CA VAL A 52 -5.17 -12.31 -0.12
C VAL A 52 -5.38 -11.17 -1.11
N ALA A 53 -6.26 -11.35 -2.08
CA ALA A 53 -6.54 -10.35 -3.09
C ALA A 53 -7.20 -9.09 -2.48
N ASP A 54 -8.22 -9.23 -1.64
CA ASP A 54 -8.90 -8.11 -0.98
C ASP A 54 -7.97 -7.35 -0.01
N THR A 55 -7.22 -8.07 0.83
CA THR A 55 -6.26 -7.45 1.76
C THR A 55 -5.15 -6.71 1.03
N THR A 56 -4.65 -7.27 -0.07
CA THR A 56 -3.63 -6.64 -0.94
C THR A 56 -4.16 -5.34 -1.54
N VAL A 57 -5.32 -5.37 -2.20
CA VAL A 57 -5.91 -4.19 -2.83
C VAL A 57 -6.21 -3.12 -1.79
N ARG A 58 -6.79 -3.48 -0.64
CA ARG A 58 -7.07 -2.51 0.43
C ARG A 58 -5.81 -1.88 1.00
N ARG A 59 -4.71 -2.63 1.12
CA ARG A 59 -3.40 -2.10 1.52
C ARG A 59 -2.90 -1.09 0.49
N MET A 60 -2.85 -1.47 -0.78
CA MET A 60 -2.42 -0.58 -1.86
C MET A 60 -3.26 0.69 -1.91
N ALA A 61 -4.58 0.56 -1.82
CA ALA A 61 -5.49 1.69 -1.85
C ALA A 61 -5.32 2.63 -0.64
N ARG A 62 -4.94 2.13 0.54
CA ARG A 62 -4.63 2.99 1.69
C ARG A 62 -3.31 3.76 1.49
N ASP A 63 -2.29 3.10 0.96
CA ASP A 63 -1.00 3.75 0.71
C ASP A 63 -1.14 4.83 -0.38
N ILE A 64 -1.82 4.51 -1.50
CA ILE A 64 -2.04 5.43 -2.62
C ILE A 64 -2.87 6.64 -2.21
N ARG A 65 -3.85 6.50 -1.31
CA ARG A 65 -4.62 7.65 -0.78
C ARG A 65 -3.76 8.66 -0.02
N LYS A 66 -2.58 8.25 0.46
CA LYS A 66 -1.61 9.14 1.12
C LYS A 66 -0.54 9.66 0.15
N ALA A 67 -0.69 9.45 -1.16
CA ALA A 67 0.24 9.99 -2.13
C ALA A 67 0.24 11.53 -2.08
N LEU A 68 1.44 12.10 -2.18
CA LEU A 68 1.65 13.53 -2.38
C LEU A 68 0.93 13.93 -3.68
N PRO A 69 0.22 15.07 -3.71
CA PRO A 69 -0.42 15.58 -4.92
C PRO A 69 0.53 15.55 -6.11
N ASN A 70 0.07 15.07 -7.26
CA ASN A 70 0.84 15.01 -8.52
C ASN A 70 2.13 14.16 -8.46
N SER A 71 2.28 13.25 -7.49
CA SER A 71 3.45 12.36 -7.39
C SER A 71 3.25 10.96 -7.97
N ILE A 72 2.01 10.59 -8.33
CA ILE A 72 1.71 9.26 -8.86
C ILE A 72 2.23 9.15 -10.29
N ARG A 73 2.94 8.06 -10.55
CA ARG A 73 3.46 7.71 -11.87
C ARG A 73 3.39 6.22 -12.13
N LEU A 74 3.42 5.88 -13.40
CA LEU A 74 3.43 4.50 -13.88
C LEU A 74 4.72 4.23 -14.66
N SER A 75 5.27 3.03 -14.47
CA SER A 75 6.32 2.49 -15.33
C SER A 75 5.75 1.26 -16.03
N GLY A 76 5.14 1.47 -17.19
CA GLY A 76 4.29 0.47 -17.85
C GLY A 76 2.99 0.24 -17.06
N THR A 77 2.43 -0.98 -17.14
CA THR A 77 1.20 -1.36 -16.43
C THR A 77 1.45 -2.23 -15.20
N SER A 78 2.69 -2.70 -15.00
CA SER A 78 3.03 -3.59 -13.90
C SER A 78 3.60 -2.85 -12.68
N CYS A 79 3.92 -1.56 -12.82
CA CYS A 79 4.43 -0.76 -11.74
C CYS A 79 3.73 0.58 -11.57
N ILE A 80 3.35 0.85 -10.32
CA ILE A 80 2.88 2.16 -9.85
C ILE A 80 3.79 2.65 -8.73
N GLU A 81 4.14 3.93 -8.78
CA GLU A 81 4.95 4.60 -7.78
C GLU A 81 4.34 5.93 -7.37
N PHE A 82 4.57 6.31 -6.11
CA PHE A 82 4.18 7.59 -5.55
C PHE A 82 5.09 7.98 -4.39
N ILE A 83 5.04 9.25 -4.02
CA ILE A 83 5.67 9.78 -2.82
C ILE A 83 4.61 9.79 -1.72
N PRO A 84 4.77 9.06 -0.61
CA PRO A 84 3.77 9.09 0.46
C PRO A 84 3.88 10.38 1.27
N THR A 85 2.80 10.71 1.97
CA THR A 85 2.74 11.81 2.93
C THR A 85 2.46 11.27 4.33
N ARG A 86 3.17 11.81 5.32
CA ARG A 86 2.91 11.61 6.74
C ARG A 86 1.74 12.48 7.17
N THR A 87 1.81 13.75 6.81
CA THR A 87 0.84 14.78 7.15
C THR A 87 0.96 15.97 6.18
N GLY A 88 0.17 17.01 6.41
CA GLY A 88 0.27 18.29 5.75
C GLY A 88 -0.38 19.37 6.60
N GLY A 89 -0.16 20.63 6.23
CA GLY A 89 -0.65 21.75 7.01
C GLY A 89 -0.74 23.02 6.19
N ARG A 90 -1.12 24.10 6.86
CA ARG A 90 -1.01 25.44 6.30
C ARG A 90 0.20 26.13 6.89
N TYR A 91 1.05 26.69 6.05
CA TYR A 91 2.10 27.58 6.51
C TYR A 91 1.54 28.98 6.70
N ARG A 92 2.20 29.76 7.55
CA ARG A 92 1.92 31.17 7.74
C ARG A 92 2.41 31.97 6.53
N ALA A 93 1.51 32.74 5.91
CA ALA A 93 1.83 33.54 4.72
C ALA A 93 2.29 34.97 5.05
N GLN A 94 2.10 35.43 6.28
CA GLN A 94 2.49 36.75 6.75
C GLN A 94 3.01 36.67 8.18
N ASP A 95 4.10 37.38 8.44
CA ASP A 95 4.72 37.50 9.75
C ASP A 95 3.72 37.95 10.82
N ILE A 96 3.86 37.45 12.06
CA ILE A 96 3.00 37.85 13.18
C ILE A 96 3.34 39.29 13.58
N ALA A 97 4.63 39.60 13.66
CA ALA A 97 5.19 40.94 13.81
C ALA A 97 6.19 41.18 12.68
N ALA A 98 6.20 42.40 12.12
CA ALA A 98 7.03 42.70 10.96
C ALA A 98 8.51 42.33 11.17
N GLY A 99 9.02 41.40 10.35
CA GLY A 99 10.42 40.97 10.39
C GLY A 99 10.73 39.89 11.42
N ASP A 100 9.72 39.23 12.00
CA ASP A 100 9.90 38.10 12.93
C ASP A 100 10.20 36.76 12.24
N GLU A 101 10.18 36.74 10.90
CA GLU A 101 10.48 35.57 10.07
C GLU A 101 9.58 34.35 10.33
N THR A 102 8.35 34.59 10.79
CA THR A 102 7.38 33.51 11.04
C THR A 102 6.66 33.02 9.77
N SER A 103 6.66 33.83 8.71
CA SER A 103 6.08 33.43 7.41
C SER A 103 7.05 32.72 6.49
N LEU A 104 6.52 31.80 5.68
CA LEU A 104 7.30 31.13 4.64
C LEU A 104 7.55 32.08 3.46
N LYS A 105 8.81 32.34 3.15
CA LYS A 105 9.25 33.22 2.06
C LYS A 105 9.48 32.45 0.75
N PHE A 106 9.15 33.10 -0.37
CA PHE A 106 9.26 32.54 -1.73
C PHE A 106 10.11 33.41 -2.66
N ASP A 107 10.69 34.49 -2.15
CA ASP A 107 11.59 35.39 -2.87
C ASP A 107 13.06 35.13 -2.51
N ALA A 108 13.32 34.61 -1.32
CA ALA A 108 14.63 34.17 -0.81
C ALA A 108 14.59 32.71 -0.30
N ALA A 109 15.76 32.16 -0.01
CA ALA A 109 15.85 30.90 0.72
C ALA A 109 15.41 31.12 2.17
N ASP A 110 14.64 30.18 2.71
CA ASP A 110 14.10 30.25 4.06
C ASP A 110 14.65 29.11 4.93
N LEU A 111 14.77 29.35 6.23
CA LEU A 111 15.30 28.37 7.19
C LEU A 111 14.20 27.81 8.10
N SER A 112 13.08 28.51 8.22
CA SER A 112 11.97 28.10 9.06
C SER A 112 10.69 28.76 8.62
N PHE A 113 9.57 28.17 9.01
CA PHE A 113 8.26 28.84 8.93
C PHE A 113 7.36 28.33 10.05
N ASN A 114 6.36 29.12 10.39
CA ASN A 114 5.30 28.66 11.28
C ASN A 114 4.23 27.91 10.49
N MET A 115 3.81 26.74 10.97
CA MET A 115 2.57 26.11 10.54
C MET A 115 1.41 26.50 11.45
N LEU A 116 0.25 26.71 10.85
CA LEU A 116 -0.98 26.99 11.58
C LEU A 116 -1.44 25.71 12.30
N GLY A 117 -1.28 25.69 13.63
CA GLY A 117 -1.60 24.56 14.49
C GLY A 117 -0.38 24.08 15.29
N LEU A 118 -0.62 23.09 16.16
CA LEU A 118 0.40 22.48 17.01
C LEU A 118 0.72 21.07 16.53
N ASN A 119 2.00 20.75 16.36
CA ASN A 119 2.44 19.43 15.95
C ASN A 119 2.10 18.42 17.05
N SER A 120 2.29 18.77 18.32
CA SER A 120 1.89 17.94 19.46
C SER A 120 0.40 17.58 19.50
N ALA A 121 -0.47 18.34 18.84
CA ALA A 121 -1.90 18.07 18.79
C ALA A 121 -2.27 17.04 17.71
N LEU A 122 -1.35 16.72 16.79
CA LEU A 122 -1.55 15.66 15.81
C LEU A 122 -1.38 14.27 16.46
N PRO A 123 -2.07 13.23 15.94
CA PRO A 123 -1.80 11.85 16.29
C PRO A 123 -0.31 11.51 16.11
N THR A 124 0.26 10.68 17.00
CA THR A 124 1.71 10.41 17.05
C THR A 124 2.29 9.92 15.72
N ASP A 125 1.53 9.18 14.91
CA ASP A 125 1.93 8.70 13.59
C ASP A 125 1.97 9.80 12.51
N GLN A 126 1.24 10.89 12.73
CA GLN A 126 1.15 12.06 11.84
C GLN A 126 2.01 13.24 12.29
N GLN A 127 2.57 13.19 13.49
CA GLN A 127 3.48 14.24 13.98
C GLN A 127 4.70 14.35 13.07
N ILE A 128 5.01 15.58 12.67
CA ILE A 128 6.20 15.96 11.91
C ILE A 128 7.44 15.72 12.78
N ARG A 129 8.48 15.12 12.19
CA ARG A 129 9.70 14.74 12.89
C ARG A 129 10.94 15.29 12.18
N PRO A 130 12.07 15.45 12.89
CA PRO A 130 13.36 15.64 12.25
C PRO A 130 13.63 14.57 11.19
N ASN A 131 14.27 14.95 10.08
CA ASN A 131 14.55 14.16 8.88
C ASN A 131 13.34 13.88 7.97
N ASP A 132 12.11 14.23 8.37
CA ASP A 132 11.01 14.33 7.40
C ASP A 132 11.33 15.43 6.36
N VAL A 133 10.64 15.42 5.23
CA VAL A 133 10.86 16.36 4.13
C VAL A 133 9.60 17.16 3.89
N VAL A 134 9.67 18.48 4.00
CA VAL A 134 8.58 19.35 3.58
C VAL A 134 8.58 19.46 2.05
N ALA A 135 7.41 19.36 1.44
CA ALA A 135 7.17 19.64 0.03
C ALA A 135 6.12 20.74 -0.09
N VAL A 136 6.44 21.78 -0.85
CA VAL A 136 5.53 22.92 -1.05
C VAL A 136 5.09 22.95 -2.51
N TYR A 137 3.78 22.97 -2.71
CA TYR A 137 3.16 23.15 -4.03
C TYR A 137 3.67 22.18 -5.12
N ASN A 138 3.62 20.86 -4.87
CA ASN A 138 4.04 19.86 -5.87
C ASN A 138 3.08 19.81 -7.07
N LEU A 139 3.55 20.30 -8.21
CA LEU A 139 2.80 20.34 -9.46
C LEU A 139 3.17 19.17 -10.39
N GLY A 140 4.29 18.49 -10.13
CA GLY A 140 4.80 17.44 -11.02
C GLY A 140 5.29 17.97 -12.36
N ILE A 141 5.76 19.22 -12.40
CA ILE A 141 6.34 19.89 -13.57
C ILE A 141 7.72 20.44 -13.22
N ALA A 142 8.55 20.67 -14.23
CA ALA A 142 9.88 21.24 -14.06
C ALA A 142 9.83 22.56 -13.25
N GLY A 143 10.67 22.66 -12.22
CA GLY A 143 10.71 23.80 -11.30
C GLY A 143 9.69 23.73 -10.16
N SER A 144 8.86 22.68 -10.08
CA SER A 144 7.96 22.40 -8.94
C SER A 144 7.62 20.90 -8.87
N ASP A 145 8.65 20.07 -8.99
CA ASP A 145 8.59 18.60 -8.93
C ASP A 145 9.44 18.06 -7.78
N THR A 146 8.77 17.36 -6.87
CA THR A 146 9.40 16.69 -5.71
C THR A 146 10.35 15.56 -6.13
N TYR A 147 10.14 14.88 -7.26
CA TYR A 147 11.12 13.90 -7.76
C TYR A 147 12.42 14.57 -8.23
N ALA A 148 12.37 15.81 -8.69
CA ALA A 148 13.56 16.59 -9.03
C ALA A 148 14.19 17.25 -7.80
N GLY A 149 13.49 17.28 -6.66
CA GLY A 149 13.90 17.98 -5.45
C GLY A 149 13.68 19.50 -5.49
N ASP A 150 12.98 20.01 -6.51
CA ASP A 150 12.84 21.45 -6.80
C ASP A 150 12.11 22.22 -5.68
N ASN A 151 11.20 21.55 -4.99
CA ASN A 151 10.25 22.17 -4.07
C ASN A 151 10.24 21.49 -2.69
N THR A 152 11.39 20.95 -2.29
CA THR A 152 11.53 20.19 -1.04
C THR A 152 12.61 20.74 -0.13
N ALA A 153 12.43 20.60 1.18
CA ALA A 153 13.47 20.85 2.16
C ALA A 153 13.39 19.81 3.29
N VAL A 154 14.55 19.38 3.79
CA VAL A 154 14.58 18.43 4.91
C VAL A 154 14.34 19.18 6.21
N ILE A 155 13.57 18.61 7.12
CA ILE A 155 13.23 19.20 8.43
C ILE A 155 14.35 18.88 9.42
N SER A 156 14.88 19.91 10.08
CA SER A 156 15.95 19.81 11.09
C SER A 156 15.38 19.65 12.50
N SER A 157 14.33 20.42 12.83
CA SER A 157 13.63 20.33 14.11
C SER A 157 12.22 20.90 14.01
N VAL A 158 11.38 20.55 14.97
CA VAL A 158 10.00 21.02 15.08
C VAL A 158 9.78 21.47 16.52
N VAL A 159 9.32 22.71 16.71
CA VAL A 159 9.16 23.32 18.04
C VAL A 159 7.75 23.88 18.17
N ASP A 160 6.98 23.37 19.12
CA ASP A 160 5.66 23.91 19.43
C ASP A 160 5.77 25.19 20.27
N GLY A 161 5.07 26.24 19.85
CA GLY A 161 4.84 27.48 20.60
C GLY A 161 3.34 27.83 20.58
N THR A 162 3.01 29.10 20.28
CA THR A 162 1.62 29.46 19.89
C THR A 162 1.24 28.79 18.56
N GLU A 163 2.24 28.64 17.70
CA GLU A 163 2.21 27.88 16.46
C GLU A 163 3.44 26.98 16.43
N THR A 164 3.41 25.94 15.62
CA THR A 164 4.58 25.10 15.44
C THR A 164 5.56 25.76 14.50
N ILE A 165 6.80 25.92 14.94
CA ILE A 165 7.92 26.33 14.11
C ILE A 165 8.52 25.08 13.47
N VAL A 166 8.54 25.05 12.14
CA VAL A 166 9.18 24.00 11.34
C VAL A 166 10.54 24.53 10.88
N ASN A 167 11.62 24.04 11.48
CA ASN A 167 12.98 24.38 11.08
C ASN A 167 13.46 23.42 10.01
N MET A 168 14.09 23.94 8.97
CA MET A 168 14.63 23.16 7.86
C MET A 168 16.15 23.05 7.97
N LEU A 169 16.73 21.97 7.43
CA LEU A 169 18.17 21.84 7.26
C LEU A 169 18.60 22.83 6.19
N SER A 170 19.56 23.68 6.54
CA SER A 170 20.15 24.62 5.61
C SER A 170 20.80 23.89 4.44
N ASN A 171 20.27 24.08 3.23
CA ASN A 171 21.04 24.60 2.11
C ASN A 171 20.07 25.38 1.24
N THR A 172 20.42 26.60 0.82
CA THR A 172 20.07 27.35 -0.43
C THR A 172 18.70 27.20 -1.14
N THR A 173 17.74 26.43 -0.63
CA THR A 173 16.58 25.94 -1.37
C THR A 173 15.44 26.92 -1.14
N LYS A 174 15.35 27.86 -2.05
CA LYS A 174 14.20 28.74 -2.21
C LYS A 174 13.04 27.90 -2.76
N PHE A 175 11.91 27.82 -2.04
CA PHE A 175 10.72 27.24 -2.62
C PHE A 175 10.30 28.04 -3.85
N PRO A 176 10.02 27.38 -4.99
CA PRO A 176 9.87 28.06 -6.26
C PRO A 176 8.56 28.84 -6.35
N LEU A 177 7.49 28.31 -5.74
CA LEU A 177 6.12 28.80 -5.88
C LEU A 177 5.33 28.63 -4.59
N ALA A 178 4.53 29.64 -4.26
CA ALA A 178 3.58 29.60 -3.16
C ALA A 178 2.32 28.81 -3.53
N SER A 179 1.90 27.86 -2.68
CA SER A 179 0.58 27.25 -2.80
C SER A 179 -0.52 28.30 -2.60
N GLY A 180 -1.48 28.39 -3.52
CA GLY A 180 -2.58 29.35 -3.46
C GLY A 180 -3.53 29.18 -2.26
N SER A 181 -3.40 28.08 -1.51
CA SER A 181 -4.12 27.85 -0.24
C SER A 181 -3.20 27.80 0.99
N ASN A 182 -1.96 28.27 0.82
CA ASN A 182 -0.87 28.27 1.78
C ASN A 182 -0.59 26.88 2.37
N ARG A 183 -0.65 25.83 1.55
CA ARG A 183 -0.44 24.45 1.98
C ARG A 183 0.99 23.98 1.80
N PHE A 184 1.39 23.08 2.68
CA PHE A 184 2.57 22.24 2.54
C PHE A 184 2.21 20.80 2.92
N HIS A 185 3.03 19.87 2.45
CA HIS A 185 2.94 18.45 2.77
C HIS A 185 4.24 18.00 3.41
N VAL A 186 4.18 16.92 4.19
CA VAL A 186 5.33 16.33 4.87
C VAL A 186 5.48 14.90 4.39
N ILE A 187 6.61 14.61 3.78
CA ILE A 187 7.04 13.29 3.34
C ILE A 187 7.83 12.66 4.48
N PRO A 188 7.50 11.43 4.90
CA PRO A 188 8.21 10.78 5.99
C PRO A 188 9.67 10.50 5.62
N GLY A 189 10.60 10.84 6.52
CA GLY A 189 12.04 10.64 6.30
C GLY A 189 12.45 9.17 6.18
N ASP A 190 11.67 8.29 6.79
CA ASP A 190 11.80 6.83 6.80
C ASP A 190 11.00 6.13 5.69
N GLU A 191 10.24 6.87 4.87
CA GLU A 191 9.51 6.30 3.73
C GLU A 191 9.36 7.34 2.59
N LYS A 192 10.44 7.66 1.87
CA LYS A 192 10.42 8.78 0.91
C LYS A 192 9.68 8.53 -0.40
N ILE A 193 9.74 7.30 -0.91
CA ILE A 193 9.13 6.87 -2.18
C ILE A 193 8.66 5.44 -2.00
N VAL A 194 7.48 5.10 -2.52
CA VAL A 194 6.92 3.75 -2.49
C VAL A 194 6.51 3.33 -3.90
N SER A 195 6.88 2.12 -4.31
CA SER A 195 6.32 1.49 -5.51
C SER A 195 5.74 0.11 -5.23
N TYR A 196 4.70 -0.23 -5.99
CA TYR A 196 4.18 -1.57 -6.12
C TYR A 196 4.49 -2.10 -7.52
N LEU A 197 5.17 -3.24 -7.58
CA LEU A 197 5.66 -3.83 -8.82
C LEU A 197 5.28 -5.31 -8.90
N CYS A 198 4.54 -5.69 -9.95
CA CYS A 198 4.41 -7.09 -10.34
C CYS A 198 5.61 -7.53 -11.19
N SER A 199 6.33 -8.55 -10.73
CA SER A 199 7.44 -9.17 -11.45
C SER A 199 7.56 -10.65 -11.13
N GLY A 200 7.70 -11.50 -12.16
CA GLY A 200 7.85 -12.95 -11.98
C GLY A 200 6.68 -13.62 -11.25
N GLY A 201 5.44 -13.15 -11.50
CA GLY A 201 4.24 -13.65 -10.81
C GLY A 201 4.18 -13.28 -9.33
N LYS A 202 4.90 -12.25 -8.89
CA LYS A 202 4.92 -11.79 -7.50
C LYS A 202 4.68 -10.29 -7.45
N LEU A 203 3.93 -9.85 -6.45
CA LEU A 203 3.72 -8.43 -6.16
C LEU A 203 4.68 -8.00 -5.04
N TYR A 204 5.56 -7.07 -5.37
CA TYR A 204 6.51 -6.48 -4.44
C TYR A 204 6.11 -5.07 -4.06
N ARG A 205 6.54 -4.63 -2.88
CA ARG A 205 6.48 -3.23 -2.45
C ARG A 205 7.88 -2.73 -2.14
N ASN A 206 8.41 -1.83 -2.97
CA ASN A 206 9.68 -1.16 -2.67
C ASN A 206 9.42 0.12 -1.86
N ALA A 207 10.41 0.52 -1.07
CA ALA A 207 10.42 1.78 -0.37
C ALA A 207 11.85 2.35 -0.29
N ASN A 208 11.99 3.65 -0.05
CA ASN A 208 13.26 4.33 0.32
C ASN A 208 14.41 4.23 -0.69
N TYR A 209 14.10 4.24 -1.98
CA TYR A 209 15.10 4.40 -3.02
C TYR A 209 15.19 5.87 -3.46
N ALA A 210 16.23 6.18 -4.22
CA ALA A 210 16.45 7.54 -4.73
C ALA A 210 15.30 7.99 -5.66
N TYR A 211 15.08 9.30 -5.77
CA TYR A 211 14.16 9.89 -6.74
C TYR A 211 14.67 9.66 -8.18
N SER A 212 14.45 8.45 -8.69
CA SER A 212 14.66 7.99 -10.08
C SER A 212 13.36 8.15 -10.87
N PRO A 213 13.30 8.17 -12.21
CA PRO A 213 12.05 8.14 -12.99
C PRO A 213 11.41 6.74 -13.18
N SER A 214 12.03 5.67 -12.68
CA SER A 214 11.53 4.30 -12.84
C SER A 214 11.46 3.53 -11.52
N CYS A 215 10.58 2.54 -11.48
CA CYS A 215 10.51 1.61 -10.35
C CYS A 215 11.76 0.74 -10.28
N PRO A 216 12.38 0.59 -9.10
CA PRO A 216 13.51 -0.30 -8.94
C PRO A 216 13.09 -1.75 -9.13
N ALA A 217 13.99 -2.54 -9.72
CA ALA A 217 13.83 -3.99 -9.76
C ALA A 217 13.80 -4.54 -8.32
N PRO A 218 12.93 -5.53 -8.02
CA PRO A 218 12.85 -6.08 -6.69
C PRO A 218 14.08 -6.94 -6.43
N THR A 219 14.65 -6.81 -5.24
CA THR A 219 15.77 -7.66 -4.80
C THR A 219 15.20 -8.80 -3.95
N VAL A 220 15.34 -10.03 -4.43
CA VAL A 220 14.78 -11.21 -3.76
C VAL A 220 15.36 -11.34 -2.35
N GLY A 221 14.49 -11.61 -1.37
CA GLY A 221 14.88 -11.76 0.04
C GLY A 221 15.06 -10.44 0.80
N THR A 222 15.01 -9.29 0.14
CA THR A 222 15.12 -7.97 0.79
C THR A 222 13.91 -7.08 0.50
N THR A 223 13.45 -7.02 -0.76
CA THR A 223 12.22 -6.31 -1.11
C THR A 223 11.01 -7.04 -0.52
N PRO A 224 10.15 -6.35 0.26
CA PRO A 224 8.92 -6.91 0.79
C PRO A 224 8.04 -7.53 -0.30
N LEU A 225 7.74 -8.81 -0.13
CA LEU A 225 6.77 -9.54 -0.93
C LEU A 225 5.37 -9.33 -0.34
N ILE A 226 4.44 -8.80 -1.14
CA ILE A 226 3.06 -8.54 -0.73
C ILE A 226 2.18 -9.73 -1.05
N ALA A 227 2.34 -10.32 -2.24
CA ALA A 227 1.60 -11.50 -2.65
C ALA A 227 2.37 -12.34 -3.66
N ASN A 228 2.10 -13.65 -3.63
CA ASN A 228 2.54 -14.60 -4.63
C ASN A 228 1.47 -14.79 -5.71
N GLU A 229 1.91 -15.30 -6.85
CA GLU A 229 1.07 -15.66 -8.00
C GLU A 229 0.18 -14.53 -8.50
N ALA A 230 0.68 -13.30 -8.40
CA ALA A 230 -0.03 -12.08 -8.74
C ALA A 230 0.50 -11.50 -10.06
N THR A 231 -0.43 -11.06 -10.91
CA THR A 231 -0.17 -10.19 -12.06
C THR A 231 -0.95 -8.89 -11.91
N CYS A 232 -0.41 -7.81 -12.45
CA CYS A 232 -0.92 -6.47 -12.25
C CYS A 232 -1.17 -5.81 -13.60
N ASN A 233 -2.24 -5.02 -13.65
CA ASN A 233 -2.51 -4.05 -14.69
C ASN A 233 -3.00 -2.76 -14.01
N PHE A 234 -2.10 -1.79 -13.93
CA PHE A 234 -2.37 -0.49 -13.33
C PHE A 234 -2.62 0.54 -14.42
N SER A 235 -3.58 1.42 -14.16
CA SER A 235 -3.79 2.63 -14.93
C SER A 235 -3.87 3.82 -13.97
N TYR A 236 -3.48 4.98 -14.48
CA TYR A 236 -3.59 6.23 -13.77
C TYR A 236 -4.05 7.29 -14.76
N SER A 237 -5.15 7.94 -14.42
CA SER A 237 -5.70 9.06 -15.16
C SER A 237 -5.81 10.24 -14.22
N ALA A 238 -5.09 11.33 -14.52
CA ALA A 238 -5.40 12.62 -13.94
C ALA A 238 -6.62 13.17 -14.69
N ALA A 239 -7.82 12.75 -14.26
CA ALA A 239 -9.07 13.16 -14.88
C ALA A 239 -9.29 14.68 -14.79
N ASP A 240 -8.69 15.34 -13.78
CA ASP A 240 -8.62 16.79 -13.59
C ASP A 240 -7.30 17.16 -12.89
N ILE A 241 -6.88 18.43 -12.97
CA ILE A 241 -5.71 18.98 -12.27
C ILE A 241 -5.77 18.77 -10.75
N ARG A 242 -6.97 18.56 -10.17
CA ARG A 242 -7.19 18.40 -8.73
C ARG A 242 -7.57 16.99 -8.31
N ASN A 243 -7.92 16.12 -9.24
CA ASN A 243 -8.39 14.77 -8.94
C ASN A 243 -7.74 13.75 -9.88
N GLY A 244 -7.08 12.77 -9.29
CA GLY A 244 -6.55 11.60 -9.98
C GLY A 244 -7.41 10.36 -9.72
N LEU A 245 -7.45 9.45 -10.67
CA LEU A 245 -8.04 8.12 -10.52
C LEU A 245 -6.96 7.09 -10.83
N VAL A 246 -6.64 6.26 -9.84
CA VAL A 246 -5.81 5.07 -10.02
C VAL A 246 -6.72 3.87 -10.11
N GLN A 247 -6.57 3.06 -11.16
CA GLN A 247 -7.28 1.80 -11.30
C GLN A 247 -6.29 0.65 -11.08
N LEU A 248 -6.63 -0.21 -10.14
CA LEU A 248 -5.86 -1.38 -9.76
C LEU A 248 -6.59 -2.62 -10.26
N GLN A 249 -6.03 -3.29 -11.28
CA GLN A 249 -6.47 -4.62 -11.69
C GLN A 249 -5.41 -5.64 -11.29
N LEU A 250 -5.75 -6.51 -10.34
CA LEU A 250 -4.87 -7.57 -9.86
C LEU A 250 -5.50 -8.93 -10.17
N THR A 251 -4.70 -9.86 -10.69
CA THR A 251 -5.13 -11.24 -10.94
C THR A 251 -4.21 -12.20 -10.19
N PHE A 252 -4.81 -13.08 -9.40
CA PHE A 252 -4.13 -14.09 -8.58
C PHE A 252 -4.49 -15.48 -9.11
N THR A 253 -3.48 -16.33 -9.35
CA THR A 253 -3.69 -17.67 -9.91
C THR A 253 -2.97 -18.74 -9.10
N ASN A 254 -3.70 -19.55 -8.34
CA ASN A 254 -3.14 -20.65 -7.56
C ASN A 254 -3.74 -22.00 -7.99
N SER A 255 -2.88 -22.96 -8.33
CA SER A 255 -3.28 -24.35 -8.63
C SER A 255 -4.40 -24.48 -9.67
N GLY A 256 -4.48 -23.57 -10.65
CA GLY A 256 -5.50 -23.56 -11.70
C GLY A 256 -6.74 -22.71 -11.39
N GLU A 257 -6.92 -22.25 -10.14
CA GLU A 257 -7.95 -21.27 -9.79
C GLU A 257 -7.44 -19.85 -10.02
N THR A 258 -8.31 -18.97 -10.53
CA THR A 258 -7.96 -17.58 -10.79
C THR A 258 -9.02 -16.64 -10.22
N VAL A 259 -8.56 -15.59 -9.52
CA VAL A 259 -9.39 -14.50 -9.00
C VAL A 259 -8.82 -13.19 -9.51
N SER A 260 -9.67 -12.38 -10.16
CA SER A 260 -9.32 -11.02 -10.59
C SER A 260 -10.12 -10.00 -9.79
N ILE A 261 -9.44 -9.00 -9.26
CA ILE A 261 -10.04 -7.87 -8.55
C ILE A 261 -9.75 -6.59 -9.33
N TYR A 262 -10.77 -5.78 -9.45
CA TYR A 262 -10.71 -4.42 -9.94
C TYR A 262 -11.06 -3.44 -8.81
N HIS A 263 -10.25 -2.42 -8.62
CA HIS A 263 -10.48 -1.40 -7.59
C HIS A 263 -10.02 -0.03 -8.04
N GLU A 264 -10.81 0.99 -7.75
CA GLU A 264 -10.51 2.37 -8.06
C GLU A 264 -10.16 3.15 -6.80
N VAL A 265 -9.09 3.93 -6.90
CA VAL A 265 -8.60 4.78 -5.83
C VAL A 265 -8.61 6.21 -6.32
N HIS A 266 -9.47 7.03 -5.74
CA HIS A 266 -9.46 8.48 -5.96
C HIS A 266 -8.30 9.11 -5.20
N VAL A 267 -7.57 9.98 -5.87
CA VAL A 267 -6.35 10.64 -5.38
C VAL A 267 -6.58 12.14 -5.43
N ASN A 268 -6.21 12.81 -4.33
CA ASN A 268 -6.34 14.25 -4.21
C ASN A 268 -5.08 14.94 -4.75
N ASN A 269 -5.20 15.64 -5.89
CA ASN A 269 -4.13 16.42 -6.50
C ASN A 269 -4.28 17.92 -6.17
N THR A 270 -4.56 18.27 -4.91
CA THR A 270 -4.60 19.67 -4.45
C THR A 270 -3.34 20.05 -3.65
N PRO A 271 -2.25 20.49 -4.33
CA PRO A 271 -0.97 20.79 -3.72
C PRO A 271 -0.93 22.06 -2.85
#